data_AF-A0A6P8B4A0-F1
#
_entry.id   AF-A0A6P8B4A0-F1
#
_cell.length_a   1.000
_cell.length_b   1.000
_cell.length_c   1.000
_cell.angle_alpha   90.00
_cell.angle_beta   90.00
_cell.angle_gamma   90.00
#
_symmetry.space_group_name_H-M   'P 1'
#
loop_
_entity.id
_entity.type
_entity.pdbx_description
1 polymer ?
#
loop_
_entity_poly.entity_id
_entity_poly.type
_entity_poly.pdbx_seq_one_letter_code
_entity_poly.pdbx_strand_id
1 'polypeptide(L)'
;MYYFTPNYKVAEYYAAYAKRRAHCEAVVVIQLTVPNSAIEGLDAPSLQKYYWPTDEWKELIWSSRRVGLPPKHLHTEQAKLIIGHIARDPNKKYKDMSSKGDITESCLLKAGPQEQQVAVQFVFPRGRNGSEFLSELAVDNLEVYPFTKKEFRRCPEDRV
;
A
#
# COMPACT_ATOMS: atom_id res chain seq x y z
N MET A 1 -5.12 8.30 -2.62
CA MET A 1 -5.74 7.00 -2.31
C MET A 1 -5.59 6.76 -0.81
N TYR A 2 -6.37 5.86 -0.23
CA TYR A 2 -6.18 5.38 1.14
C TYR A 2 -5.49 4.02 1.07
N TYR A 3 -4.44 3.84 1.86
CA TYR A 3 -3.58 2.65 1.80
C TYR A 3 -3.66 1.92 3.14
N PHE A 4 -3.97 0.64 3.07
CA PHE A 4 -4.00 -0.30 4.20
C PHE A 4 -3.13 -1.51 3.88
N THR A 5 -2.81 -2.29 4.90
CA THR A 5 -2.08 -3.54 4.76
C THR A 5 -2.59 -4.53 5.80
N PRO A 6 -2.75 -5.82 5.48
CA PRO A 6 -3.12 -6.83 6.46
C PRO A 6 -1.93 -7.18 7.38
N ASN A 7 -0.72 -6.72 7.07
CA ASN A 7 0.47 -7.04 7.86
C ASN A 7 0.78 -5.90 8.85
N TYR A 8 0.56 -6.15 10.14
CA TYR A 8 0.83 -5.17 11.19
C TYR A 8 2.28 -4.66 11.20
N LYS A 9 3.28 -5.48 10.83
CA LYS A 9 4.68 -5.03 10.74
C LYS A 9 4.90 -4.02 9.63
N VAL A 10 4.15 -4.12 8.53
CA VAL A 10 4.18 -3.12 7.46
C VAL A 10 3.53 -1.82 7.93
N ALA A 11 2.43 -1.91 8.70
CA ALA A 11 1.79 -0.73 9.30
C ALA A 11 2.72 -0.02 10.29
N GLU A 12 3.41 -0.75 11.19
CA GLU A 12 4.43 -0.19 12.10
C GLU A 12 5.56 0.49 11.32
N TYR A 13 6.03 -0.13 10.24
CA TYR A 13 7.05 0.45 9.37
C TYR A 13 6.62 1.81 8.81
N TYR A 14 5.39 1.91 8.28
CA TYR A 14 4.86 3.19 7.79
C TYR A 14 4.60 4.21 8.92
N ALA A 15 4.18 3.76 10.10
CA ALA A 15 4.03 4.63 11.26
C ALA A 15 5.36 5.25 11.69
N ALA A 16 6.44 4.45 11.71
CA ALA A 16 7.78 4.94 11.98
C ALA A 16 8.28 5.92 10.90
N TYR A 17 8.06 5.61 9.61
CA TYR A 17 8.35 6.54 8.52
C TYR A 17 7.62 7.88 8.70
N ALA A 18 6.32 7.84 9.00
CA ALA A 18 5.52 9.04 9.24
C ALA A 18 6.04 9.84 10.44
N LYS A 19 6.37 9.18 11.55
CA LYS A 19 6.91 9.82 12.76
C LYS A 19 8.22 10.57 12.49
N ARG A 20 9.11 9.99 11.66
CA ARG A 20 10.38 10.61 11.26
C ARG A 20 10.18 11.84 10.37
N ARG A 21 9.22 11.80 9.45
CA ARG A 21 9.02 12.83 8.41
C ARG A 21 8.07 13.96 8.79
N ALA A 22 7.05 13.67 9.59
CA ALA A 22 5.94 14.61 9.81
C ALA A 22 6.19 15.60 10.96
N HIS A 23 7.28 15.44 11.72
CA HIS A 23 7.58 16.23 12.93
C HIS A 23 6.38 16.32 13.90
N CYS A 24 5.52 15.31 13.93
CA CYS A 24 4.31 15.31 14.73
C CYS A 24 4.57 14.80 16.15
N GLU A 25 3.74 15.23 17.11
CA GLU A 25 3.82 14.79 18.51
C GLU A 25 3.40 13.33 18.68
N ALA A 26 2.41 12.87 17.90
CA ALA A 26 1.88 11.52 17.94
C ALA A 26 1.63 10.96 16.53
N VAL A 27 1.74 9.64 16.41
CA VAL A 27 1.31 8.84 15.25
C VAL A 27 0.37 7.77 15.78
N VAL A 28 -0.61 7.38 14.97
CA VAL A 28 -1.54 6.30 15.29
C VAL A 28 -1.54 5.26 14.17
N VAL A 29 -1.85 4.02 14.50
CA VAL A 29 -2.16 2.95 13.56
C VAL A 29 -3.68 2.80 13.53
N ILE A 30 -4.26 2.90 12.34
CA ILE A 30 -5.69 2.68 12.13
C ILE A 30 -5.89 1.24 11.68
N GLN A 31 -6.75 0.50 12.39
CA GLN A 31 -7.18 -0.83 12.01
C GLN A 31 -8.59 -0.73 11.43
N LEU A 32 -8.80 -1.37 10.28
CA LEU A 32 -10.11 -1.54 9.67
C LEU A 32 -10.40 -3.04 9.57
N THR A 33 -11.44 -3.49 10.25
CA THR A 33 -11.90 -4.89 10.15
C THR A 33 -12.87 -5.01 8.98
N VAL A 34 -12.55 -5.86 8.00
CA VAL A 34 -13.37 -6.03 6.79
C VAL A 34 -13.82 -7.48 6.69
N PRO A 35 -15.12 -7.77 6.59
CA PRO A 35 -15.59 -9.12 6.30
C PRO A 35 -15.04 -9.61 4.95
N ASN A 36 -14.52 -10.83 4.90
CA ASN A 36 -14.00 -11.39 3.64
C ASN A 36 -15.04 -11.35 2.52
N SER A 37 -16.31 -11.60 2.83
CA SER A 37 -17.42 -11.55 1.86
C SER A 37 -17.56 -10.18 1.17
N ALA A 38 -17.21 -9.08 1.84
CA ALA A 38 -17.25 -7.75 1.25
C ALA A 38 -16.17 -7.56 0.18
N ILE A 39 -15.05 -8.29 0.27
CA ILE A 39 -13.96 -8.27 -0.72
C ILE A 39 -14.20 -9.34 -1.79
N GLU A 40 -14.59 -10.56 -1.37
CA GLU A 40 -14.84 -11.71 -2.25
C GLU A 40 -16.04 -11.49 -3.17
N GLY A 41 -17.02 -10.68 -2.75
CA GLY A 41 -18.14 -10.27 -3.59
C GLY A 41 -17.82 -9.19 -4.64
N LEU A 42 -16.56 -8.74 -4.73
CA LEU A 42 -16.13 -7.76 -5.74
C LEU A 42 -15.55 -8.46 -6.97
N ASP A 43 -16.17 -8.22 -8.12
CA ASP A 43 -15.65 -8.61 -9.42
C ASP A 43 -14.87 -7.49 -10.10
N ALA A 44 -14.13 -7.83 -11.17
CA ALA A 44 -13.55 -6.83 -12.05
C ALA A 44 -14.68 -6.02 -12.75
N PRO A 45 -14.55 -4.68 -12.89
CA PRO A 45 -13.37 -3.88 -12.58
C PRO A 45 -13.33 -3.33 -11.15
N SER A 46 -14.31 -3.62 -10.30
CA SER A 46 -14.41 -3.11 -8.93
C SER A 46 -13.28 -3.62 -8.02
N LEU A 47 -12.79 -4.84 -8.25
CA LEU A 47 -11.58 -5.38 -7.65
C LEU A 47 -10.48 -5.53 -8.69
N GLN A 48 -9.33 -4.88 -8.46
CA GLN A 48 -8.14 -5.03 -9.27
C GLN A 48 -7.02 -5.66 -8.45
N LYS A 49 -6.26 -6.57 -9.06
CA LYS A 49 -5.16 -7.29 -8.40
C LYS A 49 -3.88 -7.14 -9.21
N TYR A 50 -2.84 -6.57 -8.58
CA TYR A 50 -1.54 -6.34 -9.20
C TYR A 50 -0.43 -6.94 -8.36
N TYR A 51 0.14 -8.05 -8.81
CA TYR A 51 1.19 -8.75 -8.07
C TYR A 51 2.45 -8.88 -8.91
N TRP A 52 3.61 -8.71 -8.27
CA TRP A 52 4.86 -9.24 -8.83
C TRP A 52 4.75 -10.74 -9.13
N PRO A 53 5.30 -11.26 -10.24
CA PRO A 53 6.13 -10.57 -11.23
C PRO A 53 5.40 -10.05 -12.49
N THR A 54 4.08 -9.85 -12.44
CA THR A 54 3.32 -9.54 -13.67
C THR A 54 3.70 -8.20 -14.30
N ASP A 55 3.50 -8.10 -15.61
CA ASP A 55 3.83 -6.89 -16.36
C ASP A 55 2.91 -5.73 -16.00
N GLU A 56 1.65 -5.99 -15.64
CA GLU A 56 0.71 -4.99 -15.16
C GLU A 56 1.18 -4.37 -13.84
N TRP A 57 1.73 -5.19 -12.93
CA TRP A 57 2.30 -4.66 -11.69
C TRP A 57 3.52 -3.78 -11.98
N LYS A 58 4.45 -4.23 -12.83
CA LYS A 58 5.63 -3.44 -13.21
C LYS A 58 5.22 -2.13 -13.89
N GLU A 59 4.25 -2.18 -14.78
CA GLU A 59 3.71 -1.01 -15.47
C GLU A 59 3.01 -0.04 -14.50
N LEU A 60 2.24 -0.55 -13.55
CA LEU A 60 1.62 0.24 -12.49
C LEU A 60 2.66 0.96 -11.64
N ILE A 61 3.71 0.26 -11.19
CA ILE A 61 4.78 0.85 -10.38
C ILE A 61 5.56 1.88 -11.19
N TRP A 62 5.95 1.53 -12.42
CA TRP A 62 6.68 2.41 -13.32
C TRP A 62 5.95 3.74 -13.56
N SER A 63 4.68 3.66 -13.96
CA SER A 63 3.84 4.84 -14.23
C SER A 63 3.59 5.68 -12.96
N SER A 64 3.23 5.04 -11.85
CA SER A 64 2.93 5.71 -10.58
C SER A 64 4.14 6.42 -9.97
N ARG A 65 5.34 5.85 -10.11
CA ARG A 65 6.58 6.40 -9.52
C ARG A 65 7.25 7.47 -10.39
N ARG A 66 6.91 7.54 -11.69
CA ARG A 66 7.51 8.49 -12.66
C ARG A 66 6.57 9.58 -13.16
N VAL A 67 5.41 9.18 -13.69
CA VAL A 67 4.51 10.03 -14.51
C VAL A 67 3.28 10.50 -13.73
N GLY A 68 2.92 9.77 -12.66
CA GLY A 68 1.86 10.15 -11.72
C GLY A 68 0.47 9.62 -12.07
N LEU A 69 0.24 9.14 -13.29
CA LEU A 69 -1.03 8.53 -13.71
C LEU A 69 -0.80 7.10 -14.25
N PRO A 70 -1.52 6.09 -13.72
CA PRO A 70 -1.53 4.75 -14.29
C PRO A 70 -2.13 4.73 -15.71
N PRO A 71 -1.71 3.80 -16.58
CA PRO A 71 -2.36 3.56 -17.86
C PRO A 71 -3.83 3.17 -17.72
N LYS A 72 -4.67 3.63 -18.65
CA LYS A 72 -6.12 3.42 -18.62
C LYS A 72 -6.54 1.94 -18.66
N HIS A 73 -5.77 1.09 -19.32
CA HIS A 73 -6.07 -0.36 -19.38
C HIS A 73 -5.88 -1.08 -18.04
N LEU A 74 -5.29 -0.41 -17.04
CA LEU A 74 -5.23 -0.92 -15.66
C LEU A 74 -6.51 -0.59 -14.87
N HIS A 75 -7.47 0.13 -15.45
CA HIS A 75 -8.79 0.37 -14.86
C HIS A 75 -8.78 0.86 -13.40
N THR A 76 -7.69 1.50 -12.95
CA THR A 76 -7.48 1.85 -11.54
C THR A 76 -8.49 2.90 -11.06
N GLU A 77 -9.05 3.68 -11.99
CA GLU A 77 -10.09 4.68 -11.74
C GLU A 77 -11.48 4.07 -11.53
N GLN A 78 -11.71 2.83 -11.98
CA GLN A 78 -13.00 2.14 -11.86
C GLN A 78 -13.09 1.30 -10.59
N ALA A 79 -11.95 0.96 -10.01
CA ALA A 79 -11.84 0.10 -8.84
C ALA A 79 -12.45 0.72 -7.58
N LYS A 80 -13.13 -0.11 -6.79
CA LYS A 80 -13.43 0.14 -5.37
C LYS A 80 -12.23 -0.22 -4.50
N LEU A 81 -11.54 -1.30 -4.85
CA LEU A 81 -10.37 -1.82 -4.14
C LEU A 81 -9.32 -2.32 -5.13
N ILE A 82 -8.07 -1.95 -4.87
CA ILE A 82 -6.89 -2.47 -5.56
C ILE A 82 -6.04 -3.22 -4.55
N ILE A 83 -5.70 -4.47 -4.80
CA ILE A 83 -4.81 -5.27 -3.95
C ILE A 83 -3.51 -5.56 -4.70
N GLY A 84 -2.37 -5.39 -4.07
CA GLY A 84 -1.12 -5.71 -4.74
C GLY A 84 0.14 -5.65 -3.89
N HIS A 85 1.25 -6.11 -4.46
CA HIS A 85 2.55 -6.03 -3.81
C HIS A 85 3.05 -4.59 -3.71
N ILE A 86 3.73 -4.26 -2.60
CA ILE A 86 4.23 -2.92 -2.31
C ILE A 86 5.63 -2.73 -2.91
N ALA A 87 5.82 -1.62 -3.62
CA ALA A 87 7.13 -1.13 -4.05
C ALA A 87 7.84 -0.38 -2.90
N ARG A 88 9.08 -0.75 -2.57
CA ARG A 88 9.79 -0.25 -1.38
C ARG A 88 10.48 1.09 -1.56
N ASP A 89 11.01 1.35 -2.75
CA ASP A 89 12.03 2.38 -2.93
C ASP A 89 11.42 3.78 -3.15
N PRO A 90 12.20 4.86 -2.99
CA PRO A 90 11.75 6.21 -3.31
C PRO A 90 11.55 6.39 -4.82
N ASN A 91 10.67 7.33 -5.20
CA ASN A 91 10.38 7.67 -6.60
C ASN A 91 11.65 7.97 -7.42
N LYS A 92 12.69 8.54 -6.79
CA LYS A 92 13.98 8.84 -7.45
C LYS A 92 14.60 7.59 -8.09
N LYS A 93 14.66 6.47 -7.37
CA LYS A 93 15.24 5.21 -7.89
C LYS A 93 14.53 4.74 -9.17
N TYR A 94 13.20 4.82 -9.20
CA TYR A 94 12.42 4.43 -10.38
C TYR A 94 12.54 5.42 -11.55
N LYS A 95 12.80 6.70 -11.28
CA LYS A 95 13.08 7.71 -12.31
C LYS A 95 14.44 7.51 -12.96
N ASP A 96 15.41 6.99 -12.19
CA ASP A 96 16.77 6.72 -12.65
C ASP A 96 16.89 5.42 -13.47
N MET A 97 15.87 4.54 -13.41
CA MET A 97 15.80 3.34 -14.26
C MET A 97 15.57 3.70 -15.74
N SER A 98 16.06 2.87 -16.65
CA SER A 98 15.91 3.05 -18.10
C SER A 98 14.62 2.42 -18.63
N SER A 99 14.17 1.32 -18.02
CA SER A 99 12.98 0.59 -18.46
C SER A 99 12.16 0.02 -17.30
N LYS A 100 10.88 -0.29 -17.54
CA LYS A 100 10.06 -1.05 -16.57
C LYS A 100 10.61 -2.46 -16.31
N GLY A 101 11.46 -2.99 -17.21
CA GLY A 101 12.16 -4.26 -17.05
C GLY A 101 13.23 -4.22 -15.95
N ASP A 102 13.71 -3.03 -15.59
CA ASP A 102 14.70 -2.84 -14.51
C ASP A 102 14.07 -3.01 -13.11
N ILE A 103 12.74 -3.08 -13.04
CA ILE A 103 12.03 -3.37 -11.81
C ILE A 103 12.16 -4.87 -11.53
N THR A 104 12.98 -5.19 -10.53
CA THR A 104 13.25 -6.56 -10.07
C THR A 104 12.59 -6.84 -8.71
N GLU A 105 12.70 -8.08 -8.24
CA GLU A 105 12.23 -8.49 -6.90
C GLU A 105 12.82 -7.63 -5.78
N SER A 106 14.04 -7.11 -5.96
CA SER A 106 14.68 -6.20 -5.00
C SER A 106 13.91 -4.89 -4.77
N CYS A 107 12.98 -4.54 -5.67
CA CYS A 107 12.11 -3.37 -5.56
C CYS A 107 10.88 -3.61 -4.67
N LEU A 108 10.68 -4.84 -4.20
CA LEU A 108 9.56 -5.21 -3.34
C LEU A 108 9.84 -4.90 -1.88
N LEU A 109 8.85 -4.36 -1.19
CA LEU A 109 8.89 -4.27 0.26
C LEU A 109 8.67 -5.67 0.81
N LYS A 110 9.60 -6.13 1.65
CA LYS A 110 9.49 -7.40 2.34
C LYS A 110 9.34 -7.17 3.84
N ALA A 111 8.46 -7.95 4.46
CA ALA A 111 8.13 -7.90 5.87
C ALA A 111 8.11 -9.32 6.47
N GLY A 112 7.95 -9.39 7.79
CA GLY A 112 7.97 -10.64 8.54
C GLY A 112 9.38 -11.11 8.93
N PRO A 113 9.47 -12.28 9.59
CA PRO A 113 10.75 -12.86 10.00
C PRO A 113 11.67 -13.02 8.80
N GLN A 114 12.91 -12.53 8.93
CA GLN A 114 13.95 -12.61 7.89
C GLN A 114 13.56 -11.98 6.53
N GLU A 115 12.59 -11.06 6.49
CA GLU A 115 12.18 -10.38 5.26
C GLU A 115 11.77 -11.33 4.12
N GLN A 116 11.13 -12.45 4.45
CA GLN A 116 10.76 -13.45 3.43
C GLN A 116 9.39 -13.20 2.79
N GLN A 117 8.50 -12.44 3.43
CA GLN A 117 7.15 -12.21 2.92
C GLN A 117 7.07 -10.90 2.15
N VAL A 118 6.65 -10.96 0.89
CA VAL A 118 6.37 -9.75 0.10
C VAL A 118 5.15 -9.05 0.70
N ALA A 119 5.31 -7.78 1.02
CA ALA A 119 4.27 -6.98 1.64
C ALA A 119 3.16 -6.66 0.62
N VAL A 120 1.91 -6.82 1.07
CA VAL A 120 0.70 -6.52 0.28
C VAL A 120 0.04 -5.26 0.83
N GLN A 121 -0.50 -4.44 -0.08
CA GLN A 121 -1.34 -3.30 0.23
C GLN A 121 -2.74 -3.47 -0.34
N PHE A 122 -3.69 -2.86 0.35
CA PHE A 122 -5.08 -2.66 -0.01
C PHE A 122 -5.26 -1.18 -0.25
N VAL A 123 -5.63 -0.79 -1.46
CA VAL A 123 -5.69 0.60 -1.87
C VAL A 123 -7.12 0.93 -2.27
N PHE A 124 -7.72 1.87 -1.54
CA PHE A 124 -9.01 2.44 -1.85
C PHE A 124 -8.79 3.72 -2.66
N PRO A 125 -9.15 3.76 -3.96
CA PRO A 125 -9.03 4.97 -4.75
C PRO A 125 -9.82 6.14 -4.14
N ARG A 126 -9.34 7.37 -4.34
CA ARG A 126 -10.05 8.58 -3.86
C ARG A 126 -11.29 8.93 -4.69
N GLY A 127 -11.49 8.25 -5.82
CA GLY A 127 -12.71 8.40 -6.61
C GLY A 127 -13.92 7.88 -5.84
N ARG A 128 -15.11 8.30 -6.26
CA ARG A 128 -16.40 8.01 -5.61
C ARG A 128 -16.51 6.54 -5.17
N ASN A 129 -16.26 5.61 -6.09
CA ASN A 129 -16.33 4.16 -5.87
C ASN A 129 -15.50 3.69 -4.67
N GLY A 130 -14.23 4.09 -4.58
CA GLY A 130 -13.32 3.63 -3.53
C GLY A 130 -13.55 4.32 -2.19
N SER A 131 -13.85 5.62 -2.20
CA SER A 131 -14.11 6.37 -0.97
C SER A 131 -15.43 5.99 -0.31
N GLU A 132 -16.49 5.77 -1.10
CA GLU A 132 -17.79 5.33 -0.58
C GLU A 132 -17.68 3.93 0.01
N PHE A 133 -17.05 3.00 -0.72
CA PHE A 133 -16.83 1.63 -0.24
C PHE A 133 -16.01 1.59 1.06
N LEU A 134 -14.93 2.39 1.16
CA LEU A 134 -14.18 2.52 2.42
C LEU A 134 -15.05 3.06 3.55
N SER A 135 -15.89 4.05 3.27
CA SER A 135 -16.75 4.68 4.29
C SER A 135 -17.79 3.69 4.81
N GLU A 136 -18.43 2.91 3.92
CA GLU A 136 -19.37 1.83 4.26
C GLU A 136 -18.72 0.79 5.18
N LEU A 137 -17.48 0.40 4.90
CA LEU A 137 -16.74 -0.55 5.73
C LEU A 137 -16.34 0.03 7.09
N ALA A 138 -16.03 1.33 7.14
CA ALA A 138 -15.43 1.98 8.30
C ALA A 138 -16.44 2.36 9.41
N VAL A 139 -17.74 2.47 9.12
CA VAL A 139 -18.75 2.99 10.06
C VAL A 139 -18.66 2.35 11.44
N ASP A 140 -18.54 1.02 11.51
CA ASP A 140 -18.54 0.27 12.77
C ASP A 140 -17.27 -0.57 12.99
N ASN A 141 -16.30 -0.50 12.08
CA ASN A 141 -15.14 -1.41 12.07
C ASN A 141 -13.78 -0.73 12.11
N LEU A 142 -13.76 0.57 12.47
CA LEU A 142 -12.54 1.36 12.53
C LEU A 142 -12.08 1.53 13.97
N GLU A 143 -10.86 1.08 14.25
CA GLU A 143 -10.19 1.22 15.54
C GLU A 143 -8.90 2.01 15.38
N VAL A 144 -8.54 2.78 16.42
CA VAL A 144 -7.36 3.63 16.41
C VAL A 144 -6.45 3.25 17.58
N TYR A 145 -5.21 2.91 17.26
CA TYR A 145 -4.21 2.48 18.21
C TYR A 145 -3.06 3.50 18.27
N PRO A 146 -2.64 3.96 19.45
CA PRO A 146 -1.50 4.86 19.56
C PRO A 146 -0.20 4.15 19.16
N PHE A 147 0.62 4.78 18.31
CA PHE A 147 1.96 4.29 18.01
C PHE A 147 2.96 4.87 19.00
N THR A 148 3.47 4.01 19.87
CA THR A 148 4.25 4.39 21.05
C THR A 148 5.73 4.60 20.74
N LYS A 149 6.43 5.31 21.63
CA LYS A 149 7.90 5.44 21.58
C LYS A 149 8.62 4.09 21.63
N LYS A 150 8.03 3.08 22.30
CA LYS A 150 8.60 1.73 22.41
C LYS A 150 8.55 1.00 21.07
N GLU A 151 7.45 1.10 20.35
CA GLU A 151 7.30 0.54 19.00
C GLU A 151 8.19 1.27 18.01
N PHE A 152 8.24 2.60 18.07
CA PHE A 152 9.12 3.40 17.22
C PHE A 152 10.60 2.99 17.32
N ARG A 153 11.11 2.74 18.55
CA ARG A 153 12.51 2.32 18.78
C ARG A 153 12.84 0.92 18.23
N ARG A 154 11.83 0.10 17.93
CA ARG A 154 12.03 -1.24 17.35
C ARG A 154 12.12 -1.20 15.82
N CYS A 155 11.75 -0.08 15.20
CA CYS A 155 11.80 0.07 13.74
C CYS A 155 13.22 0.44 13.29
N PRO A 156 13.85 -0.34 12.39
CA PRO A 156 15.18 -0.05 11.86
C PRO A 156 15.25 1.33 11.22
N GLU A 157 16.39 2.01 11.35
CA GLU A 157 16.57 3.35 10.78
C GLU A 157 16.79 3.34 9.26
N ASP A 158 17.38 2.28 8.74
CA ASP A 158 17.95 2.22 7.39
C ASP A 158 16.93 1.89 6.29
N ARG A 159 15.64 1.75 6.64
CA ARG A 159 14.62 1.32 5.68
C ARG A 159 13.92 2.46 4.94
N VAL A 160 14.35 3.72 5.14
CA VAL A 160 13.66 4.93 4.66
C VAL A 160 14.39 5.61 3.49
#